data_AF-A0A6V7IHX0-F1
#
_entry.id   AF-A0A6V7IHX0-F1
#
_cell.length_a   1.000
_cell.length_b   1.000
_cell.length_c   1.000
_cell.angle_alpha   90.00
_cell.angle_beta   90.00
_cell.angle_gamma   90.00
#
_symmetry.space_group_name_H-M   'P 1'
#
loop_
_entity.id
_entity.type
_entity.pdbx_description
1 polymer ?
#
loop_
_entity_poly.entity_id
_entity_poly.type
_entity_poly.pdbx_seq_one_letter_code
_entity_poly.pdbx_strand_id
1 'polypeptide(L)'
;LDLKCENNEMFVFPRRADFFASFHTLLDRLGIVGLSLQPLESWLDMKTENEFIPAVLPEWFMEDSHERLTDILNNLLGPVNSFVNYLYDKFGVVYSVDTPQEIAIFVAGDHSFQECLDKVEEFNRFTREINSLTENEYLSVGKLYLEPAKIGLKEYTKEIREHVIQELVKRHCNLNSEICATFEELKKKALDIPPETKELLEL
;
A
#
# COMPACT_ATOMS: atom_id res chain seq x y z
N LEU A 1 10.65 11.83 -2.77
CA LEU A 1 9.26 11.45 -2.44
C LEU A 1 9.30 10.02 -1.94
N ASP A 2 8.49 9.67 -0.96
CA ASP A 2 8.41 8.29 -0.46
C ASP A 2 7.05 7.70 -0.83
N LEU A 3 7.04 6.48 -1.36
CA LEU A 3 5.81 5.73 -1.52
C LEU A 3 5.59 4.90 -0.25
N LYS A 4 4.39 5.01 0.33
CA LYS A 4 3.97 4.25 1.50
C LYS A 4 2.75 3.40 1.17
N CYS A 5 2.63 2.27 1.87
CA CYS A 5 1.48 1.38 1.81
C CYS A 5 1.11 1.00 3.24
N GLU A 6 0.15 1.70 3.82
CA GLU A 6 -0.28 1.53 5.22
C GLU A 6 -1.74 1.95 5.35
N ASN A 7 -2.45 1.46 6.37
CA ASN A 7 -3.87 1.77 6.61
C ASN A 7 -4.76 1.54 5.38
N ASN A 8 -4.50 0.45 4.64
CA ASN A 8 -5.25 0.06 3.45
C ASN A 8 -5.20 1.09 2.31
N GLU A 9 -4.15 1.91 2.28
CA GLU A 9 -3.94 2.93 1.25
C GLU A 9 -2.48 2.91 0.77
N MET A 10 -2.28 3.06 -0.55
CA MET A 10 -0.99 3.36 -1.15
C MET A 10 -0.93 4.83 -1.53
N PHE A 11 0.05 5.56 -0.99
CA PHE A 11 0.14 7.00 -1.20
C PHE A 11 1.57 7.54 -1.18
N VAL A 12 1.75 8.71 -1.79
CA VAL A 12 3.02 9.45 -1.80
C VAL A 12 3.10 10.38 -0.60
N PHE A 13 4.26 10.37 0.05
CA PHE A 13 4.63 11.26 1.14
C PHE A 13 5.75 12.23 0.71
N PRO A 14 5.66 13.53 1.03
CA PRO A 14 4.51 14.22 1.62
C PRO A 14 3.26 14.16 0.72
N ARG A 15 2.08 14.37 1.31
CA ARG A 15 0.82 14.37 0.54
C ARG A 15 0.83 15.53 -0.44
N ARG A 16 0.06 15.41 -1.53
CA ARG A 16 -0.03 16.44 -2.58
C ARG A 16 -0.34 17.83 -2.01
N ALA A 17 -1.26 17.93 -1.07
CA ALA A 17 -1.63 19.20 -0.46
C ALA A 17 -0.43 19.86 0.25
N ASP A 18 0.30 19.11 1.08
CA ASP A 18 1.47 19.61 1.82
C ASP A 18 2.63 19.97 0.88
N PHE A 19 2.83 19.15 -0.16
CA PHE A 19 3.82 19.42 -1.20
C PHE A 19 3.49 20.74 -1.90
N PHE A 20 2.25 20.92 -2.38
CA PHE A 20 1.82 22.13 -3.07
C PHE A 20 1.92 23.36 -2.15
N ALA A 21 1.41 23.25 -0.93
CA ALA A 21 1.46 24.32 0.06
C ALA A 21 2.89 24.79 0.34
N SER A 22 3.87 23.88 0.36
CA SER A 22 5.27 24.23 0.58
C SER A 22 5.86 25.11 -0.53
N PHE A 23 5.51 24.82 -1.79
CA PHE A 23 5.95 25.62 -2.95
C PHE A 23 5.21 26.97 -3.01
N HIS A 24 3.91 27.00 -2.73
CA HIS A 24 3.15 28.25 -2.64
C HIS A 24 3.67 29.15 -1.52
N THR A 25 3.94 28.59 -0.34
CA THR A 25 4.56 29.33 0.77
C THR A 25 5.95 29.87 0.37
N LEU A 26 6.73 29.12 -0.40
CA LEU A 26 8.01 29.61 -0.93
C LEU A 26 7.80 30.79 -1.87
N LEU A 27 6.81 30.72 -2.76
CA LEU A 27 6.46 31.78 -3.70
C LEU A 27 6.01 33.05 -2.96
N ASP A 28 5.14 32.93 -1.95
CA ASP A 28 4.73 34.03 -1.09
C ASP A 28 5.94 34.71 -0.43
N ARG A 29 6.86 33.90 0.12
CA ARG A 29 8.08 34.40 0.73
C ARG A 29 8.97 35.13 -0.26
N LEU A 30 9.12 34.62 -1.49
CA LEU A 30 9.87 35.30 -2.55
C LEU A 30 9.24 36.64 -2.91
N GLY A 31 7.90 36.71 -2.95
CA GLY A 31 7.17 37.92 -3.29
C GLY A 31 7.41 39.09 -2.34
N ILE A 32 7.74 38.80 -1.07
CA ILE A 32 8.02 39.82 -0.05
C ILE A 32 9.52 40.12 0.16
N VAL A 33 10.44 39.39 -0.49
CA VAL A 33 11.90 39.62 -0.35
C VAL A 33 12.28 41.05 -0.71
N GLY A 34 11.60 41.62 -1.72
CA GLY A 34 11.82 43.00 -2.18
C GLY A 34 11.69 44.04 -1.06
N LEU A 35 10.86 43.78 -0.05
CA LEU A 35 10.63 44.67 1.09
C LEU A 35 11.78 44.70 2.10
N SER A 36 12.75 43.81 1.97
CA SER A 36 13.92 43.72 2.84
C SER A 36 15.22 44.19 2.17
N LEU A 37 15.14 44.68 0.93
CA LEU A 37 16.31 45.17 0.20
C LEU A 37 16.67 46.58 0.67
N GLN A 38 17.94 46.79 1.03
CA GLN A 38 18.43 48.12 1.36
C GLN A 38 18.64 48.95 0.09
N PRO A 39 18.25 50.23 0.08
CA PRO A 39 18.50 51.13 -1.03
C PRO A 39 19.99 51.38 -1.22
N LEU A 40 20.44 51.59 -2.47
CA LEU A 40 21.87 51.79 -2.80
C LEU A 40 22.47 52.98 -2.04
N GLU A 41 21.66 54.00 -1.80
CA GLU A 41 21.99 55.19 -1.02
C GLU A 41 22.46 54.81 0.40
N SER A 42 21.85 53.79 1.01
CA SER A 42 22.27 53.26 2.32
C SER A 42 23.63 52.57 2.27
N TRP A 43 24.06 52.05 1.12
CA TRP A 43 25.39 51.43 0.93
C TRP A 43 26.48 52.46 0.65
N LEU A 44 26.09 53.66 0.21
CA LEU A 44 26.98 54.76 -0.16
C LEU A 44 27.11 55.82 0.95
N ASP A 45 26.65 55.52 2.18
CA ASP A 45 26.55 56.46 3.30
C ASP A 45 25.80 57.75 2.95
N MET A 46 24.87 57.69 1.99
CA MET A 46 24.02 58.80 1.61
C MET A 46 22.79 58.83 2.52
N LYS A 47 22.30 60.04 2.83
CA LYS A 47 21.05 60.19 3.60
C LYS A 47 19.88 59.63 2.78
N THR A 48 19.24 58.59 3.31
CA THR A 48 18.00 58.01 2.80
C THR A 48 16.86 58.25 3.78
N GLU A 49 15.65 58.53 3.28
CA GLU A 49 14.44 58.66 4.08
C GLU A 49 13.83 57.30 4.44
N ASN A 50 14.15 56.25 3.67
CA ASN A 50 13.60 54.91 3.85
C ASN A 50 14.72 53.90 4.16
N GLU A 51 14.46 53.02 5.14
CA GLU A 51 15.37 51.95 5.55
C GLU A 51 15.41 50.79 4.53
N PHE A 52 14.31 50.59 3.79
CA PHE A 52 14.15 49.52 2.79
C PHE A 52 13.47 50.02 1.51
N ILE A 53 13.69 49.28 0.41
CA ILE A 53 13.02 49.51 -0.88
C ILE A 53 11.58 48.98 -0.79
N PRO A 54 10.55 49.81 -1.04
CA PRO A 54 9.15 49.37 -1.04
C PRO A 54 8.79 48.64 -2.36
N ALA A 55 9.48 47.54 -2.65
CA ALA A 55 9.23 46.71 -3.82
C ALA A 55 8.09 45.71 -3.53
N VAL A 56 6.85 46.22 -3.50
CA VAL A 56 5.64 45.40 -3.36
C VAL A 56 5.23 44.86 -4.74
N LEU A 57 5.06 43.54 -4.88
CA LEU A 57 4.48 42.97 -6.08
C LEU A 57 2.96 43.20 -6.10
N PRO A 58 2.36 43.51 -7.28
CA PRO A 58 0.92 43.59 -7.41
C PRO A 58 0.22 42.27 -7.08
N GLU A 59 -0.96 42.33 -6.46
CA GLU A 59 -1.76 41.16 -6.08
C GLU A 59 -2.07 40.25 -7.28
N TRP A 60 -2.50 40.82 -8.41
CA TRP A 60 -2.79 40.07 -9.64
C TRP A 60 -1.59 39.25 -10.14
N PHE A 61 -0.36 39.72 -9.91
CA PHE A 61 0.85 39.02 -10.34
C PHE A 61 1.14 37.81 -9.44
N MET A 62 0.86 37.95 -8.14
CA MET A 62 0.95 36.83 -7.20
C MET A 62 -0.11 35.78 -7.51
N GLU A 63 -1.35 36.18 -7.79
CA GLU A 63 -2.42 35.27 -8.19
C GLU A 63 -2.04 34.48 -9.47
N ASP A 64 -1.63 35.16 -10.55
CA ASP A 64 -1.17 34.51 -11.79
C ASP A 64 0.00 33.55 -11.54
N SER A 65 0.95 33.96 -10.68
CA SER A 65 2.10 33.13 -10.35
C SER A 65 1.70 31.85 -9.60
N HIS A 66 0.71 31.93 -8.71
CA HIS A 66 0.17 30.76 -8.00
C HIS A 66 -0.59 29.83 -8.95
N GLU A 67 -1.41 30.36 -9.87
CA GLU A 67 -2.08 29.54 -10.88
C GLU A 67 -1.08 28.78 -11.76
N ARG A 68 -0.07 29.49 -12.28
CA ARG A 68 0.98 28.89 -13.11
C ARG A 68 1.81 27.87 -12.35
N LEU A 69 2.13 28.14 -11.09
CA LEU A 69 2.84 27.20 -10.23
C LEU A 69 2.03 25.91 -10.02
N THR A 70 0.71 26.04 -9.78
CA THR A 70 -0.20 24.89 -9.66
C THR A 70 -0.13 24.00 -10.90
N ASP A 71 -0.20 24.60 -12.10
CA ASP A 71 -0.11 23.85 -13.37
C ASP A 71 1.23 23.14 -13.54
N ILE A 72 2.33 23.81 -13.21
CA ILE A 72 3.67 23.21 -13.27
C ILE A 72 3.77 22.02 -12.30
N LEU A 73 3.30 22.18 -11.06
CA LEU A 73 3.34 21.11 -10.05
C LEU A 73 2.45 19.92 -10.44
N ASN A 74 1.29 20.18 -11.06
CA ASN A 74 0.42 19.13 -11.60
C ASN A 74 1.13 18.31 -12.68
N ASN A 75 1.76 18.97 -13.64
CA ASN A 75 2.51 18.32 -14.71
C ASN A 75 3.73 17.55 -14.16
N LEU A 76 4.41 18.12 -13.16
CA LEU A 76 5.56 17.53 -12.50
C LEU A 76 5.21 16.22 -11.78
N LEU A 77 4.05 16.14 -11.11
CA LEU A 77 3.58 14.93 -10.44
C LEU A 77 2.89 13.93 -11.36
N GLY A 78 2.59 14.28 -12.62
CA GLY A 78 1.94 13.39 -13.59
C GLY A 78 2.60 12.00 -13.73
N PRO A 79 3.93 11.92 -13.92
CA PRO A 79 4.64 10.64 -13.98
C PRO A 79 4.58 9.85 -12.66
N VAL A 80 4.64 10.54 -11.51
CA VAL A 80 4.50 9.90 -10.19
C VAL A 80 3.13 9.27 -10.06
N ASN A 81 2.07 10.03 -10.37
CA ASN A 81 0.70 9.53 -10.29
C ASN A 81 0.47 8.35 -11.22
N SER A 82 1.03 8.41 -12.44
CA SER A 82 0.93 7.31 -13.41
C SER A 82 1.61 6.04 -12.90
N PHE A 83 2.79 6.16 -12.29
CA PHE A 83 3.52 5.05 -11.71
C PHE A 83 2.80 4.46 -10.48
N VAL A 84 2.27 5.33 -9.60
CA VAL A 84 1.49 4.89 -8.43
C VAL A 84 0.19 4.20 -8.86
N ASN A 85 -0.50 4.70 -9.88
CA ASN A 85 -1.68 4.05 -10.44
C ASN A 85 -1.35 2.66 -11.01
N TYR A 86 -0.22 2.52 -11.71
CA TYR A 86 0.24 1.21 -12.16
C TYR A 86 0.46 0.22 -11.00
N LEU A 87 1.04 0.69 -9.89
CA LEU A 87 1.19 -0.14 -8.68
C LEU A 87 -0.15 -0.42 -8.00
N TYR A 88 -1.08 0.53 -8.01
CA TYR A 88 -2.44 0.35 -7.52
C TYR A 88 -3.17 -0.74 -8.31
N ASP A 89 -3.15 -0.68 -9.64
CA ASP A 89 -3.79 -1.69 -10.49
C ASP A 89 -3.21 -3.08 -10.27
N LYS A 90 -1.91 -3.15 -9.99
CA LYS A 90 -1.19 -4.41 -9.80
C LYS A 90 -1.36 -5.01 -8.40
N PHE A 91 -1.35 -4.18 -7.37
CA PHE A 91 -1.28 -4.63 -5.98
C PHE A 91 -2.46 -4.18 -5.10
N GLY A 92 -3.43 -3.44 -5.65
CA GLY A 92 -4.60 -2.90 -4.93
C GLY A 92 -5.37 -3.96 -4.16
N VAL A 93 -5.50 -5.15 -4.75
CA VAL A 93 -6.15 -6.31 -4.12
C VAL A 93 -5.45 -6.75 -2.83
N VAL A 94 -4.14 -6.49 -2.68
CA VAL A 94 -3.39 -6.96 -1.52
C VAL A 94 -3.73 -6.18 -0.25
N TYR A 95 -3.98 -4.87 -0.37
CA TYR A 95 -4.21 -3.99 0.79
C TYR A 95 -5.64 -3.45 0.85
N SER A 96 -6.54 -3.89 -0.02
CA SER A 96 -7.95 -3.53 0.05
C SER A 96 -8.57 -3.96 1.39
N VAL A 97 -9.50 -3.15 1.89
CA VAL A 97 -10.27 -3.43 3.12
C VAL A 97 -11.14 -4.67 2.97
N ASP A 98 -11.55 -4.98 1.74
CA ASP A 98 -12.47 -6.09 1.45
C ASP A 98 -11.74 -7.44 1.37
N THR A 99 -10.46 -7.44 1.03
CA THR A 99 -9.69 -8.67 0.77
C THR A 99 -9.68 -9.65 1.95
N PRO A 100 -9.47 -9.22 3.21
CA PRO A 100 -9.57 -10.15 4.34
C PRO A 100 -10.95 -10.82 4.45
N GLN A 101 -12.03 -10.09 4.15
CA GLN A 101 -13.39 -10.63 4.18
C GLN A 101 -13.65 -11.60 3.03
N GLU A 102 -13.23 -11.24 1.81
CA GLU A 102 -13.32 -12.12 0.64
C GLU A 102 -12.56 -13.42 0.85
N ILE A 103 -11.37 -13.33 1.47
CA ILE A 103 -10.56 -14.49 1.79
C ILE A 103 -11.21 -15.32 2.90
N ALA A 104 -11.78 -14.70 3.93
CA ALA A 104 -12.54 -15.44 4.94
C ALA A 104 -13.74 -16.20 4.34
N ILE A 105 -14.46 -15.58 3.39
CA ILE A 105 -15.58 -16.22 2.67
C ILE A 105 -15.07 -17.38 1.81
N PHE A 106 -14.01 -17.16 1.02
CA PHE A 106 -13.36 -18.20 0.22
C PHE A 106 -12.94 -19.37 1.12
N VAL A 107 -12.26 -19.09 2.22
CA VAL A 107 -11.75 -20.11 3.13
C VAL A 107 -12.85 -20.79 3.96
N ALA A 108 -14.05 -20.23 4.06
CA ALA A 108 -15.21 -20.90 4.65
C ALA A 108 -15.97 -21.78 3.64
N GLY A 109 -15.82 -21.53 2.33
CA GLY A 109 -16.50 -22.24 1.25
C GLY A 109 -15.98 -23.66 1.02
N ASP A 110 -16.76 -24.50 0.32
CA ASP A 110 -16.34 -25.84 -0.06
C ASP A 110 -15.41 -25.79 -1.28
N HIS A 111 -14.11 -25.62 -1.01
CA HIS A 111 -13.06 -25.59 -2.02
C HIS A 111 -12.14 -26.79 -1.88
N SER A 112 -11.74 -27.32 -3.02
CA SER A 112 -10.73 -28.36 -3.14
C SER A 112 -9.38 -27.88 -2.61
N PHE A 113 -8.54 -28.85 -2.23
CA PHE A 113 -7.15 -28.57 -1.85
C PHE A 113 -6.40 -27.78 -2.93
N GLN A 114 -6.63 -28.13 -4.19
CA GLN A 114 -5.95 -27.48 -5.32
C GLN A 114 -6.33 -26.01 -5.43
N GLU A 115 -7.62 -25.65 -5.28
CA GLU A 115 -8.06 -24.24 -5.32
C GLU A 115 -7.44 -23.43 -4.18
N CYS A 116 -7.36 -23.98 -2.97
CA CYS A 116 -6.68 -23.34 -1.85
C CYS A 116 -5.18 -23.15 -2.12
N LEU A 117 -4.52 -24.16 -2.70
CA LEU A 117 -3.11 -24.08 -3.08
C LEU A 117 -2.88 -23.02 -4.16
N ASP A 118 -3.74 -22.94 -5.17
CA ASP A 118 -3.69 -21.94 -6.23
C ASP A 118 -3.86 -20.52 -5.65
N LYS A 119 -4.73 -20.35 -4.66
CA LYS A 119 -4.90 -19.09 -3.93
C LYS A 119 -3.65 -18.72 -3.12
N VAL A 120 -3.00 -19.68 -2.44
CA VAL A 120 -1.70 -19.42 -1.77
C VAL A 120 -0.63 -19.02 -2.77
N GLU A 121 -0.59 -19.69 -3.92
CA GLU A 121 0.36 -19.42 -4.98
C GLU A 121 0.15 -18.04 -5.65
N GLU A 122 -1.10 -17.59 -5.73
CA GLU A 122 -1.46 -16.21 -6.11
C GLU A 122 -0.73 -15.17 -5.23
N PHE A 123 -0.78 -15.33 -3.90
CA PHE A 123 -0.09 -14.42 -2.97
C PHE A 123 1.43 -14.61 -2.95
N ASN A 124 1.93 -15.81 -3.23
CA ASN A 124 3.37 -16.02 -3.44
C ASN A 124 3.87 -15.30 -4.70
N ARG A 125 3.06 -15.24 -5.76
CA ARG A 125 3.36 -14.47 -6.95
C ARG A 125 3.44 -12.97 -6.63
N PHE A 126 2.47 -12.41 -5.90
CA PHE A 126 2.56 -11.02 -5.42
C PHE A 126 3.85 -10.77 -4.63
N THR A 127 4.20 -11.66 -3.70
CA THR A 127 5.46 -11.56 -2.94
C THR A 127 6.69 -11.49 -3.84
N ARG A 128 6.77 -12.34 -4.87
CA ARG A 128 7.87 -12.32 -5.85
C ARG A 128 7.91 -11.03 -6.65
N GLU A 129 6.75 -10.55 -7.10
CA GLU A 129 6.65 -9.32 -7.86
C GLU A 129 7.02 -8.10 -7.01
N ILE A 130 6.60 -8.03 -5.75
CA ILE A 130 7.00 -6.97 -4.81
C ILE A 130 8.51 -7.00 -4.56
N ASN A 131 9.11 -8.19 -4.43
CA ASN A 131 10.56 -8.33 -4.28
C ASN A 131 11.33 -7.91 -5.53
N SER A 132 10.72 -8.03 -6.71
CA SER A 132 11.33 -7.59 -7.97
C SER A 132 11.29 -6.08 -8.19
N LEU A 133 10.50 -5.34 -7.41
CA LEU A 133 10.47 -3.88 -7.46
C LEU A 133 11.82 -3.32 -6.99
N THR A 134 12.30 -2.34 -7.75
CA THR A 134 13.47 -1.52 -7.39
C THR A 134 13.22 -0.84 -6.04
N GLU A 135 14.30 -0.53 -5.32
CA GLU A 135 14.19 0.30 -4.11
C GLU A 135 13.79 1.74 -4.45
N ASN A 136 14.16 2.20 -5.65
CA ASN A 136 14.04 3.58 -6.07
C ASN A 136 13.61 3.65 -7.52
N GLU A 137 12.62 4.48 -7.80
CA GLU A 137 12.22 4.86 -9.14
C GLU A 137 12.68 6.28 -9.44
N TYR A 138 13.29 6.48 -10.61
CA TYR A 138 13.82 7.77 -11.03
C TYR A 138 12.89 8.39 -12.07
N LEU A 139 12.14 9.40 -11.65
CA LEU A 139 11.16 10.12 -12.46
C LEU A 139 11.67 11.54 -12.76
N SER A 140 11.01 12.25 -13.67
CA SER A 140 11.38 13.62 -14.05
C SER A 140 11.37 14.60 -12.86
N VAL A 141 10.48 14.40 -11.88
CA VAL A 141 10.44 15.17 -10.63
C VAL A 141 11.56 14.82 -9.64
N GLY A 142 12.21 13.68 -9.85
CA GLY A 142 13.27 13.17 -9.00
C GLY A 142 13.01 11.74 -8.54
N LYS A 143 13.57 11.42 -7.38
CA LYS A 143 13.61 10.07 -6.83
C LYS A 143 12.34 9.76 -6.01
N LEU A 144 11.67 8.66 -6.35
CA LEU A 144 10.62 8.03 -5.56
C LEU A 144 11.19 6.81 -4.83
N TYR A 145 11.19 6.85 -3.50
CA TYR A 145 11.67 5.75 -2.67
C TYR A 145 10.53 4.76 -2.40
N LEU A 146 10.71 3.50 -2.78
CA LEU A 146 9.65 2.48 -2.80
C LEU A 146 9.71 1.52 -1.60
N GLU A 147 10.81 1.49 -0.86
CA GLU A 147 11.00 0.50 0.20
C GLU A 147 9.91 0.52 1.29
N PRO A 148 9.42 1.69 1.77
CA PRO A 148 8.34 1.72 2.75
C PRO A 148 7.06 1.05 2.23
N ALA A 149 6.68 1.32 0.96
CA ALA A 149 5.56 0.64 0.33
C ALA A 149 5.81 -0.86 0.13
N LYS A 150 7.03 -1.27 -0.23
CA LYS A 150 7.38 -2.69 -0.35
C LYS A 150 7.23 -3.43 0.97
N ILE A 151 7.62 -2.81 2.09
CA ILE A 151 7.45 -3.39 3.43
C ILE A 151 5.96 -3.61 3.71
N GLY A 152 5.12 -2.56 3.56
CA GLY A 152 3.68 -2.67 3.79
C GLY A 152 2.99 -3.68 2.88
N LEU A 153 3.30 -3.68 1.58
CA LEU A 153 2.77 -4.66 0.64
C LEU A 153 3.13 -6.11 1.02
N LYS A 154 4.37 -6.35 1.48
CA LYS A 154 4.79 -7.67 1.95
C LYS A 154 4.03 -8.08 3.20
N GLU A 155 3.77 -7.15 4.12
CA GLU A 155 3.02 -7.42 5.35
C GLU A 155 1.59 -7.84 5.02
N TYR A 156 0.85 -7.04 4.25
CA TYR A 156 -0.50 -7.39 3.80
C TYR A 156 -0.55 -8.73 3.04
N THR A 157 0.37 -8.93 2.09
CA THR A 157 0.44 -10.19 1.33
C THR A 157 0.68 -11.39 2.25
N LYS A 158 1.54 -11.23 3.25
CA LYS A 158 1.87 -12.28 4.22
C LYS A 158 0.66 -12.60 5.09
N GLU A 159 -0.04 -11.60 5.61
CA GLU A 159 -1.22 -11.78 6.46
C GLU A 159 -2.31 -12.58 5.74
N ILE A 160 -2.63 -12.18 4.51
CA ILE A 160 -3.66 -12.86 3.71
C ILE A 160 -3.24 -14.30 3.42
N ARG A 161 -1.98 -14.51 2.97
CA ARG A 161 -1.47 -15.85 2.67
C ARG A 161 -1.52 -16.76 3.90
N GLU A 162 -1.10 -16.24 5.05
CA GLU A 162 -1.08 -16.99 6.31
C GLU A 162 -2.49 -17.42 6.72
N HIS A 163 -3.49 -16.56 6.54
CA HIS A 163 -4.88 -16.89 6.81
C HIS A 163 -5.37 -18.10 5.97
N VAL A 164 -5.08 -18.11 4.67
CA VAL A 164 -5.43 -19.24 3.79
C VAL A 164 -4.71 -20.52 4.21
N ILE A 165 -3.42 -20.43 4.55
CA ILE A 165 -2.61 -21.59 4.98
C ILE A 165 -3.16 -22.17 6.29
N GLN A 166 -3.48 -21.33 7.27
CA GLN A 166 -3.94 -21.78 8.59
C GLN A 166 -5.23 -22.59 8.50
N GLU A 167 -6.17 -22.15 7.69
CA GLU A 167 -7.43 -22.87 7.51
C GLU A 167 -7.26 -24.13 6.66
N LEU A 168 -6.33 -24.14 5.69
CA LEU A 168 -5.95 -25.36 4.99
C LEU A 168 -5.41 -26.42 5.96
N VAL A 169 -4.48 -26.02 6.84
CA VAL A 169 -3.91 -26.89 7.89
C VAL A 169 -5.02 -27.43 8.79
N LYS A 170 -5.93 -26.57 9.25
CA LYS A 170 -7.06 -26.95 10.09
C LYS A 170 -7.98 -27.97 9.42
N ARG A 171 -8.33 -27.77 8.15
CA ARG A 171 -9.14 -28.74 7.37
C ARG A 171 -8.47 -30.10 7.29
N HIS A 172 -7.18 -30.15 6.99
CA HIS A 172 -6.43 -31.40 6.93
C HIS A 172 -6.33 -32.10 8.29
N CYS A 173 -6.10 -31.35 9.37
CA CYS A 173 -6.08 -31.91 10.71
C CYS A 173 -7.44 -32.52 11.10
N ASN A 174 -8.55 -31.86 10.75
CA ASN A 174 -9.91 -32.36 10.99
C ASN A 174 -10.16 -33.64 10.18
N LEU A 175 -9.86 -33.63 8.87
CA LEU A 175 -10.01 -34.81 8.01
C LEU A 175 -9.22 -36.01 8.53
N ASN A 176 -7.96 -35.80 8.93
CA ASN A 176 -7.13 -36.88 9.49
C ASN A 176 -7.73 -37.42 10.80
N SER A 177 -8.31 -36.55 11.63
CA SER A 177 -8.96 -36.94 12.88
C SER A 177 -10.22 -37.79 12.61
N GLU A 178 -11.03 -37.42 11.62
CA GLU A 178 -12.20 -38.17 11.18
C GLU A 178 -11.83 -39.54 10.61
N ILE A 179 -10.77 -39.61 9.80
CA ILE A 179 -10.23 -40.88 9.29
C ILE A 179 -9.81 -41.78 10.45
N CYS A 180 -9.03 -41.26 11.40
CA CYS A 180 -8.59 -42.02 12.57
C CYS A 180 -9.78 -42.52 13.41
N ALA A 181 -10.80 -41.68 13.64
CA ALA A 181 -12.01 -42.07 14.34
C ALA A 181 -12.73 -43.23 13.62
N THR A 182 -12.87 -43.13 12.29
CA THR A 182 -13.47 -44.19 11.47
C THR A 182 -12.70 -45.50 11.58
N PHE A 183 -11.36 -45.46 11.57
CA PHE A 183 -10.52 -46.64 11.73
C PHE A 183 -10.66 -47.29 13.12
N GLU A 184 -10.73 -46.50 14.19
CA GLU A 184 -10.95 -47.03 15.54
C GLU A 184 -12.35 -47.64 15.68
N GLU A 185 -13.38 -47.05 15.05
CA GLU A 185 -14.72 -47.66 14.98
C GLU A 185 -14.71 -48.99 14.23
N LEU A 186 -14.05 -49.05 13.07
CA LEU A 186 -13.91 -50.30 12.29
C LEU A 186 -13.18 -51.38 13.08
N LYS A 187 -12.08 -51.02 13.76
CA LYS A 187 -11.34 -51.93 14.63
C LYS A 187 -12.21 -52.44 15.78
N LYS A 188 -12.99 -51.56 16.42
CA LYS A 188 -13.93 -51.95 17.48
C LYS A 188 -14.96 -52.96 16.97
N LYS A 189 -15.55 -52.72 15.79
CA LYS A 189 -16.48 -53.66 15.15
C LYS A 189 -15.80 -54.98 14.78
N ALA A 190 -14.59 -54.96 14.24
CA ALA A 190 -13.87 -56.17 13.83
C ALA A 190 -13.40 -57.04 15.01
N LEU A 191 -13.18 -56.43 16.18
CA LEU A 191 -12.82 -57.15 17.41
C LEU A 191 -14.04 -57.64 18.20
N ASP A 192 -15.25 -57.17 17.86
CA ASP A 192 -16.49 -57.64 18.45
C ASP A 192 -16.83 -59.01 17.84
N ILE A 193 -16.71 -60.08 18.64
CA ILE A 193 -17.04 -61.44 18.20
C ILE A 193 -18.52 -61.66 18.50
N PRO A 194 -19.39 -61.78 17.47
CA PRO A 194 -20.81 -61.90 17.73
C PRO A 194 -21.11 -63.22 18.45
N PRO A 195 -21.99 -63.21 19.47
CA PRO A 195 -22.37 -64.41 20.20
C PRO A 195 -23.14 -65.42 19.36
N GLU A 196 -23.82 -65.01 18.28
CA GLU A 196 -24.57 -65.89 17.39
C GLU A 196 -24.14 -65.80 15.91
N THR A 197 -24.19 -66.92 15.18
CA THR A 197 -23.82 -67.01 13.75
C THR A 197 -24.69 -66.12 12.84
N LYS A 198 -25.89 -65.74 13.31
CA LYS A 198 -26.81 -64.84 12.60
C LYS A 198 -26.31 -63.40 12.57
N GLU A 199 -25.73 -62.93 13.68
CA GLU A 199 -25.17 -61.58 13.81
C GLU A 199 -23.86 -61.42 13.03
N LEU A 200 -23.15 -62.52 12.77
CA LEU A 200 -21.99 -62.58 11.88
C LEU A 200 -22.31 -62.31 10.39
N LEU A 201 -23.58 -62.48 9.98
CA LEU A 201 -24.04 -62.24 8.61
C LEU A 201 -24.56 -60.81 8.40
N GLU A 202 -24.75 -60.03 9.48
CA GLU A 202 -25.29 -58.65 9.46
C GLU A 202 -24.22 -57.56 9.69
N LEU A 203 -22.96 -57.95 9.97
CA LEU A 203 -21.79 -57.08 10.17
C LEU A 203 -21.20 -56.49 8.87
#